data_AF-A0A7X9IT51-F1
#
_entry.id   AF-A0A7X9IT51-F1
#
_cell.length_a   1.000
_cell.length_b   1.000
_cell.length_c   1.000
_cell.angle_alpha   90.00
_cell.angle_beta   90.00
_cell.angle_gamma   90.00
#
_symmetry.space_group_name_H-M   'P 1'
#
loop_
_entity.id
_entity.type
_entity.pdbx_description
1 polymer ?
#
loop_
_entity_poly.entity_id
_entity_poly.type
_entity_poly.pdbx_seq_one_letter_code
_entity_poly.pdbx_strand_id
1 'polypeptide(L)'
;MRVLCIAVLGCACATLASCQLEPHPAGGDADGDGEVDVGEVPPEVEPDADADESSDEADGDGDADVGGDADGDADAGPICGNGIVESGEDCDSDSPRSCSTFCDSTGSQACVGCHWEGTCTPPAESCNGADDNCDGSTYETFACVRGATGVACTNTCGVAGTTTCSATCTLGACCAASEVCGNGCDDDCDTSTDEGCGATVGTPCTGDAACTGGGLVCNENWGICVVASCTGQPNFKPCETVTTSDRSYDICVDGSCVSPGCGDATCNAPGPNWTLADTSQRSCYNASATIACPGTPGTTDCETTAFCGQDAQYGWDVAHTAAERFTRTVPVADQPVVHDNVTGLDWQGCPYGMTGDASSCSGTASRRAWSSALADCDSLSWGGFSDWRLPDEFELQSIVDYGRSSAPSINTTFFPGTPSDYFWSSSSSAGTVSYAWCAVFSAGVVNSSGKTNTLHVRCVRHGP
;
A
#
# COMPACT_ATOMS: atom_id res chain seq x y z
N MET A 1 -22.58 2.06 -12.42
CA MET A 1 -23.11 0.68 -12.31
C MET A 1 -24.22 0.52 -13.34
N ARG A 2 -23.98 -0.21 -14.45
CA ARG A 2 -25.00 -0.69 -15.40
C ARG A 2 -24.32 -1.60 -16.43
N VAL A 3 -24.80 -2.84 -16.49
CA VAL A 3 -24.44 -3.89 -17.44
C VAL A 3 -24.76 -3.40 -18.85
N LEU A 4 -23.77 -3.32 -19.75
CA LEU A 4 -23.99 -3.02 -21.16
C LEU A 4 -24.09 -4.34 -21.93
N CYS A 5 -25.20 -4.46 -22.67
CA CYS A 5 -25.61 -5.64 -23.41
C CYS A 5 -24.56 -6.02 -24.46
N ILE A 6 -23.99 -7.22 -24.35
CA ILE A 6 -23.28 -7.85 -25.46
C ILE A 6 -24.31 -8.01 -26.58
N ALA A 7 -24.17 -7.24 -27.65
CA ALA A 7 -24.92 -7.45 -28.89
C ALA A 7 -24.39 -8.72 -29.57
N VAL A 8 -24.72 -9.90 -29.02
CA VAL A 8 -24.78 -11.13 -29.81
C VAL A 8 -26.08 -11.08 -30.60
N LEU A 9 -26.09 -10.31 -31.68
CA LEU A 9 -27.13 -10.38 -32.70
C LEU A 9 -26.45 -10.47 -34.07
N GLY A 10 -25.83 -11.63 -34.29
CA GLY A 10 -25.69 -12.16 -35.64
C GLY A 10 -27.10 -12.40 -36.18
N CYS A 11 -27.58 -11.50 -37.01
CA CYS A 11 -28.80 -11.67 -37.78
C CYS A 11 -28.56 -12.76 -38.85
N ALA A 12 -28.66 -14.02 -38.45
CA ALA A 12 -28.95 -15.10 -39.37
C ALA A 12 -30.46 -15.05 -39.65
N CYS A 13 -30.82 -14.60 -40.85
CA CYS A 13 -32.17 -14.68 -41.36
C CYS A 13 -32.61 -16.16 -41.39
N ALA A 14 -33.41 -16.57 -40.41
CA ALA A 14 -34.20 -17.79 -40.48
C ALA A 14 -35.52 -17.57 -39.74
N THR A 15 -36.59 -17.61 -40.51
CA THR A 15 -38.00 -17.56 -40.12
C THR A 15 -38.33 -18.52 -38.96
N LEU A 16 -39.01 -18.04 -37.91
CA LEU A 16 -40.33 -18.50 -37.44
C LEU A 16 -40.71 -17.94 -36.05
N ALA A 17 -41.85 -17.26 -36.05
CA ALA A 17 -42.83 -16.96 -35.00
C ALA A 17 -42.60 -17.32 -33.51
N SER A 18 -42.94 -16.31 -32.69
CA SER A 18 -43.60 -16.38 -31.37
C SER A 18 -42.77 -16.64 -30.11
N CYS A 19 -42.60 -15.59 -29.29
CA CYS A 19 -42.62 -15.75 -27.84
C CYS A 19 -43.12 -14.46 -27.17
N GLN A 20 -44.29 -14.55 -26.52
CA GLN A 20 -44.86 -13.52 -25.64
C GLN A 20 -44.30 -13.71 -24.22
N LEU A 21 -44.00 -12.61 -23.54
CA LEU A 21 -43.62 -12.55 -22.12
C LEU A 21 -44.88 -12.36 -21.27
N GLU A 22 -45.04 -13.14 -20.20
CA GLU A 22 -45.78 -12.72 -19.00
C GLU A 22 -44.96 -13.03 -17.72
N PRO A 23 -44.90 -12.10 -16.74
CA PRO A 23 -44.16 -12.27 -15.48
C PRO A 23 -45.09 -12.49 -14.26
N HIS A 24 -44.62 -13.18 -13.21
CA HIS A 24 -44.98 -12.98 -11.77
C HIS A 24 -44.31 -14.04 -10.83
N PRO A 25 -44.27 -13.88 -9.48
CA PRO A 25 -43.29 -13.11 -8.70
C PRO A 25 -42.64 -13.90 -7.53
N ALA A 26 -41.88 -13.14 -6.72
CA ALA A 26 -41.19 -13.50 -5.48
C ALA A 26 -42.07 -13.93 -4.29
N GLY A 27 -41.42 -14.61 -3.35
CA GLY A 27 -41.78 -14.88 -1.94
C GLY A 27 -40.79 -15.90 -1.38
N GLY A 28 -40.29 -15.85 -0.14
CA GLY A 28 -40.46 -14.98 1.00
C GLY A 28 -39.54 -15.46 2.14
N ASP A 29 -39.32 -14.57 3.10
CA ASP A 29 -39.11 -14.71 4.57
C ASP A 29 -38.43 -15.94 5.18
N ALA A 30 -37.45 -15.68 6.06
CA ALA A 30 -37.29 -16.40 7.33
C ALA A 30 -36.55 -15.52 8.37
N ASP A 31 -37.19 -15.40 9.53
CA ASP A 31 -36.79 -14.75 10.78
C ASP A 31 -35.58 -15.41 11.47
N GLY A 32 -34.97 -14.71 12.45
CA GLY A 32 -33.91 -15.28 13.30
C GLY A 32 -33.23 -14.29 14.26
N ASP A 33 -34.00 -13.85 15.24
CA ASP A 33 -33.74 -13.08 16.46
C ASP A 33 -32.73 -13.73 17.46
N GLY A 34 -32.00 -12.89 18.20
CA GLY A 34 -31.19 -13.32 19.36
C GLY A 34 -30.26 -12.23 19.94
N GLU A 35 -30.81 -11.28 20.70
CA GLU A 35 -30.07 -10.41 21.64
C GLU A 35 -29.87 -11.10 23.00
N VAL A 36 -28.72 -10.85 23.67
CA VAL A 36 -28.62 -10.73 25.15
C VAL A 36 -27.39 -9.92 25.57
N ASP A 37 -27.67 -8.66 25.87
CA ASP A 37 -27.34 -7.78 27.01
C ASP A 37 -26.13 -7.95 27.98
N VAL A 38 -25.57 -6.76 28.26
CA VAL A 38 -24.71 -6.13 29.30
C VAL A 38 -24.23 -6.82 30.59
N GLY A 39 -23.05 -6.35 31.05
CA GLY A 39 -22.63 -6.33 32.45
C GLY A 39 -21.33 -5.56 32.67
N GLU A 40 -21.31 -4.66 33.65
CA GLU A 40 -20.49 -3.44 33.74
C GLU A 40 -19.77 -3.36 35.13
N VAL A 41 -18.61 -2.66 35.19
CA VAL A 41 -17.98 -1.91 36.33
C VAL A 41 -17.08 -2.60 37.42
N PRO A 42 -15.90 -1.99 37.82
CA PRO A 42 -14.93 -2.38 38.89
C PRO A 42 -15.26 -1.69 40.27
N PRO A 43 -14.38 -1.42 41.31
CA PRO A 43 -12.91 -1.53 41.48
C PRO A 43 -12.31 -1.83 42.91
N GLU A 44 -10.97 -1.69 43.00
CA GLU A 44 -10.04 -1.31 44.12
C GLU A 44 -9.66 -2.28 45.29
N VAL A 45 -8.36 -2.16 45.68
CA VAL A 45 -7.74 -2.07 47.03
C VAL A 45 -6.54 -3.04 47.31
N GLU A 46 -5.34 -2.45 47.50
CA GLU A 46 -4.09 -2.92 48.18
C GLU A 46 -4.29 -3.03 49.73
N PRO A 47 -3.37 -3.46 50.65
CA PRO A 47 -1.89 -3.58 50.54
C PRO A 47 -1.24 -4.75 51.36
N ASP A 48 0.10 -4.69 51.41
CA ASP A 48 1.03 -4.98 52.51
C ASP A 48 1.94 -6.23 52.51
N ALA A 49 3.24 -5.91 52.49
CA ALA A 49 4.35 -6.35 53.35
C ALA A 49 4.78 -7.82 53.39
N ASP A 50 6.08 -8.05 53.14
CA ASP A 50 6.93 -8.83 54.06
C ASP A 50 8.44 -8.61 53.82
N ALA A 51 9.17 -8.84 54.91
CA ALA A 51 10.56 -8.48 55.21
C ALA A 51 11.59 -9.61 54.95
N ASP A 52 12.89 -9.27 55.03
CA ASP A 52 14.02 -10.13 55.47
C ASP A 52 15.26 -9.20 55.66
N GLU A 53 15.80 -8.95 56.87
CA GLU A 53 16.86 -9.69 57.62
C GLU A 53 18.21 -9.75 56.85
N SER A 54 19.42 -9.54 57.39
CA SER A 54 19.96 -9.51 58.77
C SER A 54 21.47 -9.13 58.78
N SER A 55 22.04 -9.01 60.01
CA SER A 55 23.46 -9.19 60.44
C SER A 55 24.43 -8.01 60.20
N ASP A 56 25.32 -7.56 61.10
CA ASP A 56 25.90 -8.09 62.36
C ASP A 56 26.42 -6.98 63.30
N GLU A 57 26.59 -7.35 64.57
CA GLU A 57 27.01 -6.58 65.75
C GLU A 57 28.55 -6.37 65.90
N ALA A 58 28.98 -5.36 66.69
CA ALA A 58 30.02 -5.50 67.74
C ALA A 58 30.30 -4.19 68.51
N ASP A 59 30.28 -4.30 69.85
CA ASP A 59 30.57 -3.29 70.88
C ASP A 59 32.06 -2.95 71.08
N GLY A 60 32.33 -1.85 71.79
CA GLY A 60 33.63 -1.63 72.44
C GLY A 60 33.80 -0.29 73.17
N ASP A 61 33.45 -0.25 74.46
CA ASP A 61 33.77 0.85 75.41
C ASP A 61 35.22 0.77 75.92
N GLY A 62 35.82 1.94 76.23
CA GLY A 62 37.14 2.05 76.85
C GLY A 62 37.42 3.42 77.49
N ASP A 63 37.48 3.42 78.82
CA ASP A 63 37.63 4.52 79.79
C ASP A 63 39.01 5.24 79.82
N ALA A 64 38.99 6.43 80.47
CA ALA A 64 40.00 7.02 81.39
C ALA A 64 40.79 8.29 81.00
N ASP A 65 40.39 9.41 81.63
CA ASP A 65 41.11 10.47 82.36
C ASP A 65 42.53 10.95 81.96
N VAL A 66 42.74 12.29 81.90
CA VAL A 66 43.64 13.11 82.76
C VAL A 66 43.34 14.61 82.55
N GLY A 67 43.19 15.38 83.64
CA GLY A 67 42.82 16.80 83.64
C GLY A 67 43.96 17.83 83.66
N GLY A 68 43.58 19.11 83.85
CA GLY A 68 44.48 20.23 84.16
C GLY A 68 43.85 21.61 83.93
N ASP A 69 43.49 22.31 85.01
CA ASP A 69 42.99 23.68 85.07
C ASP A 69 44.08 24.74 84.76
N ALA A 70 43.69 25.89 84.18
CA ALA A 70 44.13 27.24 84.61
C ALA A 70 43.43 28.37 83.82
N ASP A 71 42.98 29.38 84.57
CA ASP A 71 42.11 30.50 84.20
C ASP A 71 42.77 31.64 83.38
N GLY A 72 41.95 32.42 82.66
CA GLY A 72 42.34 33.69 82.05
C GLY A 72 41.17 34.45 81.42
N ASP A 73 40.54 35.32 82.21
CA ASP A 73 39.49 36.29 81.85
C ASP A 73 39.93 37.30 80.77
N ALA A 74 39.12 37.42 79.71
CA ALA A 74 39.09 38.58 78.81
C ALA A 74 37.67 38.79 78.30
N ASP A 75 36.94 39.65 79.00
CA ASP A 75 35.72 40.34 78.59
C ASP A 75 35.97 41.16 77.30
N ALA A 76 35.81 40.51 76.15
CA ALA A 76 35.62 41.15 74.86
C ALA A 76 34.17 40.86 74.46
N GLY A 77 33.33 41.91 74.37
CA GLY A 77 32.00 41.76 73.82
C GLY A 77 32.07 41.22 72.38
N PRO A 78 30.99 40.57 71.89
CA PRO A 78 31.00 39.77 70.67
C PRO A 78 31.63 40.51 69.48
N ILE A 79 32.70 39.93 68.94
CA ILE A 79 33.42 40.45 67.77
C ILE A 79 33.06 39.58 66.57
N CYS A 80 32.21 40.13 65.71
CA CYS A 80 31.93 39.54 64.41
C CYS A 80 33.18 39.38 63.55
N GLY A 81 33.39 38.19 63.01
CA GLY A 81 34.48 37.80 62.11
C GLY A 81 35.64 37.05 62.80
N ASN A 82 35.43 36.49 64.00
CA ASN A 82 36.51 35.88 64.80
C ASN A 82 36.63 34.35 64.64
N GLY A 83 35.77 33.73 63.83
CA GLY A 83 35.70 32.29 63.57
C GLY A 83 34.77 31.51 64.51
N ILE A 84 34.08 32.18 65.44
CA ILE A 84 33.26 31.55 66.50
C ILE A 84 31.95 32.33 66.64
N VAL A 85 30.81 31.64 66.67
CA VAL A 85 29.51 32.25 66.98
C VAL A 85 29.36 32.37 68.50
N GLU A 86 29.37 33.60 69.01
CA GLU A 86 29.26 33.89 70.44
C GLU A 86 27.80 34.07 70.91
N SER A 87 27.57 34.10 72.23
CA SER A 87 26.23 34.25 72.79
C SER A 87 25.65 35.63 72.44
N GLY A 88 24.67 35.65 71.53
CA GLY A 88 24.03 36.88 71.03
C GLY A 88 24.27 37.17 69.55
N GLU A 89 25.13 36.38 68.89
CA GLU A 89 25.35 36.42 67.45
C GLU A 89 24.53 35.31 66.78
N ASP A 90 23.94 35.60 65.61
CA ASP A 90 23.27 34.59 64.81
C ASP A 90 24.21 33.94 63.78
N CYS A 91 25.35 34.59 63.49
CA CYS A 91 26.31 34.21 62.46
C CYS A 91 27.66 34.91 62.62
N ASP A 92 28.69 34.35 61.99
CA ASP A 92 30.04 34.90 61.94
C ASP A 92 30.44 35.20 60.47
N SER A 93 31.14 36.30 60.23
CA SER A 93 30.93 37.20 59.07
C SER A 93 31.25 36.70 57.65
N ASP A 94 31.77 35.48 57.47
CA ASP A 94 32.45 35.14 56.21
C ASP A 94 31.86 33.94 55.46
N SER A 95 30.73 33.38 55.93
CA SER A 95 30.05 32.29 55.23
C SER A 95 28.55 32.56 55.11
N PRO A 96 28.02 32.78 53.89
CA PRO A 96 26.58 32.77 53.69
C PRO A 96 26.01 31.42 54.15
N ARG A 97 24.86 31.45 54.82
CA ARG A 97 24.13 30.22 55.12
C ARG A 97 23.20 29.85 53.98
N SER A 98 22.97 28.55 53.86
CA SER A 98 21.81 28.03 53.16
C SER A 98 20.53 28.43 53.90
N CYS A 99 19.55 28.90 53.15
CA CYS A 99 18.20 29.19 53.63
C CYS A 99 17.19 28.63 52.63
N SER A 100 15.99 28.29 53.11
CA SER A 100 14.88 27.93 52.25
C SER A 100 14.23 29.20 51.71
N THR A 101 14.03 29.26 50.40
CA THR A 101 13.23 30.31 49.75
C THR A 101 11.73 30.00 49.90
N PHE A 102 10.86 30.90 49.45
CA PHE A 102 9.40 30.67 49.50
C PHE A 102 8.91 29.64 48.47
N CYS A 103 9.76 29.28 47.50
CA CYS A 103 9.49 28.29 46.47
C CYS A 103 10.22 26.95 46.76
N ASP A 104 10.64 26.73 48.01
CA ASP A 104 11.34 25.52 48.48
C ASP A 104 12.72 25.26 47.85
N SER A 105 13.31 26.26 47.16
CA SER A 105 14.70 26.22 46.68
C SER A 105 15.72 26.58 47.79
N THR A 106 16.98 26.16 47.62
CA THR A 106 18.06 26.50 48.56
C THR A 106 18.74 27.81 48.12
N GLY A 107 18.36 28.91 48.75
CA GLY A 107 18.96 30.22 48.54
C GLY A 107 20.11 30.53 49.49
N SER A 108 20.62 31.75 49.38
CA SER A 108 21.73 32.24 50.20
C SER A 108 21.29 33.48 50.98
N GLN A 109 21.62 33.52 52.28
CA GLN A 109 21.45 34.69 53.14
C GLN A 109 22.82 35.16 53.65
N ALA A 110 23.10 36.45 53.49
CA ALA A 110 24.36 37.03 53.91
C ALA A 110 24.36 37.30 55.43
N CYS A 111 25.49 37.05 56.07
CA CYS A 111 25.74 37.51 57.43
C CYS A 111 26.24 38.96 57.36
N VAL A 112 25.47 39.91 57.89
CA VAL A 112 25.85 41.34 57.92
C VAL A 112 25.78 41.80 59.36
N GLY A 113 26.91 42.21 59.93
CA GLY A 113 26.96 42.70 61.31
C GLY A 113 26.52 41.66 62.34
N CYS A 114 26.87 40.38 62.14
CA CYS A 114 26.54 39.26 63.03
C CYS A 114 25.06 38.92 63.18
N HIS A 115 24.26 39.45 62.26
CA HIS A 115 22.88 39.06 62.07
C HIS A 115 22.66 38.62 60.63
N TRP A 116 21.72 37.69 60.47
CA TRP A 116 21.23 37.32 59.15
C TRP A 116 20.34 38.45 58.61
N GLU A 117 20.89 39.30 57.75
CA GLU A 117 20.13 40.40 57.14
C GLU A 117 19.58 40.03 55.77
N GLY A 118 18.44 40.64 55.43
CA GLY A 118 17.76 40.45 54.15
C GLY A 118 16.92 39.17 54.06
N THR A 119 16.14 39.06 52.99
CA THR A 119 15.42 37.83 52.65
C THR A 119 16.35 36.83 51.96
N CYS A 120 16.05 35.54 52.08
CA CYS A 120 16.77 34.48 51.36
C CYS A 120 16.81 34.80 49.86
N THR A 121 17.99 34.99 49.28
CA THR A 121 18.13 35.29 47.85
C THR A 121 18.09 33.97 47.08
N PRO A 122 17.13 33.79 46.17
CA PRO A 122 17.06 32.58 45.36
C PRO A 122 18.32 32.41 44.49
N PRO A 123 18.75 31.16 44.24
CA PRO A 123 19.83 30.88 43.29
C PRO A 123 19.43 31.25 41.86
N ALA A 124 20.41 31.19 40.94
CA ALA A 124 20.12 31.25 39.52
C ALA A 124 19.40 29.98 39.06
N GLU A 125 18.56 30.11 38.04
CA GLU A 125 17.74 29.03 37.50
C GLU A 125 18.59 27.85 37.01
N SER A 126 18.25 26.64 37.45
CA SER A 126 18.76 25.40 36.88
C SER A 126 17.66 24.70 36.11
N CYS A 127 17.99 24.00 35.03
CA CYS A 127 17.00 23.20 34.30
C CYS A 127 16.66 21.87 35.04
N ASN A 128 16.38 21.92 36.35
CA ASN A 128 15.96 20.77 37.15
C ASN A 128 14.42 20.59 37.18
N GLY A 129 13.69 21.56 36.64
CA GLY A 129 12.24 21.59 36.60
C GLY A 129 11.54 22.05 37.86
N ALA A 130 12.29 22.66 38.77
CA ALA A 130 11.79 23.52 39.82
C ALA A 130 11.99 24.99 39.40
N ASP A 131 11.15 25.87 39.93
CA ASP A 131 11.35 27.32 39.86
C ASP A 131 12.42 27.66 40.91
N ASP A 132 13.69 27.64 40.52
CA ASP A 132 14.80 27.81 41.48
C ASP A 132 14.96 29.29 41.89
N ASN A 133 14.67 30.20 40.97
CA ASN A 133 14.80 31.65 41.16
C ASN A 133 13.56 32.33 41.78
N CYS A 134 12.48 31.56 41.98
CA CYS A 134 11.18 31.96 42.50
C CYS A 134 10.49 33.10 41.73
N ASP A 135 10.59 33.14 40.40
CA ASP A 135 9.93 34.18 39.58
C ASP A 135 8.51 33.78 39.09
N GLY A 136 8.06 32.57 39.45
CA GLY A 136 6.75 32.03 39.08
C GLY A 136 6.74 31.26 37.77
N SER A 137 7.91 31.05 37.16
CA SER A 137 8.10 30.26 35.95
C SER A 137 9.19 29.23 36.20
N THR A 138 8.97 28.01 35.71
CA THR A 138 9.92 26.91 35.89
C THR A 138 11.01 26.88 34.80
N TYR A 139 10.91 27.70 33.72
CA TYR A 139 11.78 27.57 32.52
C TYR A 139 11.91 28.84 31.64
N GLU A 140 12.31 29.99 32.17
CA GLU A 140 12.40 31.23 31.35
C GLU A 140 13.55 31.23 30.32
N THR A 141 14.60 30.40 30.49
CA THR A 141 15.84 30.50 29.68
C THR A 141 16.38 29.17 29.14
N PHE A 142 15.73 28.05 29.44
CA PHE A 142 16.19 26.71 29.03
C PHE A 142 15.19 26.02 28.12
N ALA A 143 15.71 25.28 27.12
CA ALA A 143 14.86 24.60 26.14
C ALA A 143 14.20 23.33 26.69
N CYS A 144 14.75 22.74 27.77
CA CYS A 144 14.30 21.48 28.34
C CYS A 144 14.88 21.23 29.75
N VAL A 145 14.30 20.26 30.47
CA VAL A 145 14.79 19.75 31.78
C VAL A 145 15.99 18.84 31.59
N ARG A 146 17.05 19.05 32.36
CA ARG A 146 18.28 18.24 32.34
C ARG A 146 17.97 16.75 32.41
N GLY A 147 18.42 16.00 31.41
CA GLY A 147 18.24 14.56 31.37
C GLY A 147 16.83 14.09 31.04
N ALA A 148 15.89 14.98 30.71
CA ALA A 148 14.59 14.58 30.18
C ALA A 148 14.77 13.84 28.87
N THR A 149 14.26 12.62 28.81
CA THR A 149 14.18 11.77 27.63
C THR A 149 12.77 11.83 27.04
N GLY A 150 12.63 11.64 25.73
CA GLY A 150 11.30 11.60 25.10
C GLY A 150 10.71 12.97 24.78
N VAL A 151 11.55 14.03 24.74
CA VAL A 151 11.08 15.37 24.38
C VAL A 151 10.70 15.38 22.91
N ALA A 152 9.44 15.67 22.59
CA ALA A 152 8.94 15.69 21.23
C ALA A 152 9.64 16.77 20.39
N CYS A 153 10.03 16.41 19.18
CA CYS A 153 10.73 17.28 18.25
C CYS A 153 10.43 16.89 16.79
N THR A 154 10.90 17.69 15.84
CA THR A 154 10.87 17.36 14.41
C THR A 154 12.31 17.37 13.89
N ASN A 155 12.73 16.28 13.26
CA ASN A 155 14.07 16.17 12.69
C ASN A 155 14.21 17.06 11.43
N THR A 156 15.43 17.16 10.90
CA THR A 156 15.71 17.94 9.66
C THR A 156 14.98 17.43 8.42
N CYS A 157 14.49 16.19 8.49
CA CYS A 157 13.81 15.47 7.42
C CYS A 157 12.28 15.67 7.49
N GLY A 158 11.79 16.39 8.50
CA GLY A 158 10.38 16.71 8.71
C GLY A 158 9.61 15.63 9.46
N VAL A 159 10.28 14.60 9.98
CA VAL A 159 9.67 13.49 10.72
C VAL A 159 9.63 13.81 12.21
N ALA A 160 8.50 13.50 12.83
CA ALA A 160 8.31 13.66 14.27
C ALA A 160 9.11 12.59 15.02
N GLY A 161 9.88 13.02 16.02
CA GLY A 161 10.74 12.14 16.81
C GLY A 161 10.83 12.57 18.25
N THR A 162 11.78 11.96 18.96
CA THR A 162 12.11 12.33 20.33
C THR A 162 13.58 12.65 20.48
N THR A 163 13.90 13.44 21.49
CA THR A 163 15.28 13.76 21.84
C THR A 163 15.48 13.72 23.35
N THR A 164 16.75 13.77 23.74
CA THR A 164 17.17 13.85 25.14
C THR A 164 17.78 15.21 25.42
N CYS A 165 17.40 15.81 26.54
CA CYS A 165 17.96 17.06 27.00
C CYS A 165 19.35 16.88 27.60
N SER A 166 20.33 17.63 27.10
CA SER A 166 21.73 17.54 27.53
C SER A 166 21.95 18.07 28.97
N ALA A 167 23.15 17.82 29.51
CA ALA A 167 23.57 18.37 30.79
C ALA A 167 23.58 19.92 30.81
N THR A 168 23.72 20.54 29.64
CA THR A 168 23.69 22.00 29.42
C THR A 168 22.32 22.52 29.00
N CYS A 169 21.26 21.72 29.20
CA CYS A 169 19.87 22.13 28.95
C CYS A 169 19.57 22.47 27.47
N THR A 170 20.27 21.81 26.54
CA THR A 170 20.05 21.92 25.10
C THR A 170 19.45 20.62 24.58
N LEU A 171 18.52 20.73 23.62
CA LEU A 171 17.98 19.56 22.93
C LEU A 171 19.08 18.88 22.10
N GLY A 172 19.18 17.55 22.18
CA GLY A 172 20.06 16.75 21.35
C GLY A 172 19.54 16.58 19.91
N ALA A 173 20.13 15.64 19.16
CA ALA A 173 19.59 15.24 17.86
C ALA A 173 18.16 14.69 18.03
N CYS A 174 17.27 15.05 17.11
CA CYS A 174 15.90 14.56 17.09
C CYS A 174 15.84 13.28 16.26
N CYS A 175 15.47 12.17 16.89
CA CYS A 175 15.48 10.86 16.27
C CYS A 175 14.08 10.25 16.34
N ALA A 176 13.58 9.81 15.19
CA ALA A 176 12.34 9.05 15.10
C ALA A 176 12.54 7.66 15.75
N ALA A 177 11.44 6.98 16.04
CA ALA A 177 11.50 5.61 16.55
C ALA A 177 11.81 4.56 15.46
N SER A 178 11.71 4.96 14.19
CA SER A 178 11.89 4.12 12.99
C SER A 178 12.03 5.00 11.75
N GLU A 179 12.69 4.48 10.73
CA GLU A 179 12.87 5.10 9.41
C GLU A 179 11.57 5.38 8.63
N VAL A 180 11.53 6.49 7.89
CA VAL A 180 10.50 6.78 6.87
C VAL A 180 11.07 6.52 5.48
N CYS A 181 10.90 5.29 5.00
CA CYS A 181 11.49 4.79 3.77
C CYS A 181 11.20 5.62 2.50
N GLY A 182 12.24 5.82 1.68
CA GLY A 182 12.18 6.45 0.37
C GLY A 182 12.28 7.98 0.38
N ASN A 183 12.62 8.57 1.53
CA ASN A 183 12.87 10.00 1.67
C ASN A 183 14.37 10.36 1.55
N GLY A 184 15.26 9.35 1.46
CA GLY A 184 16.70 9.55 1.32
C GLY A 184 17.35 10.19 2.55
N CYS A 185 16.73 10.01 3.72
CA CYS A 185 17.14 10.58 5.00
C CYS A 185 17.42 9.49 6.03
N ASP A 186 18.17 9.86 7.07
CA ASP A 186 18.42 9.08 8.29
C ASP A 186 17.48 9.68 9.36
N ASP A 187 16.32 9.04 9.57
CA ASP A 187 15.27 9.53 10.46
C ASP A 187 15.47 9.09 11.91
N ASP A 188 16.02 7.91 12.14
CA ASP A 188 16.23 7.31 13.46
C ASP A 188 17.64 7.55 14.04
N CYS A 189 18.49 8.26 13.29
CA CYS A 189 19.83 8.68 13.64
C CYS A 189 20.83 7.52 13.83
N ASP A 190 20.62 6.36 13.21
CA ASP A 190 21.53 5.23 13.32
C ASP A 190 22.75 5.30 12.37
N THR A 191 22.85 6.37 11.57
CA THR A 191 23.88 6.66 10.55
C THR A 191 23.74 5.93 9.23
N SER A 192 22.71 5.12 9.08
CA SER A 192 22.32 4.51 7.82
C SER A 192 21.19 5.37 7.19
N THR A 193 20.83 5.07 5.95
CA THR A 193 19.76 5.80 5.25
C THR A 193 18.81 4.76 4.69
N ASP A 194 17.51 4.90 5.00
CA ASP A 194 16.44 4.01 4.53
C ASP A 194 16.67 2.51 4.85
N GLU A 195 17.34 2.18 5.97
CA GLU A 195 17.50 0.82 6.49
C GLU A 195 16.33 0.38 7.38
N GLY A 196 16.26 -0.91 7.72
CA GLY A 196 15.13 -1.45 8.48
C GLY A 196 13.77 -1.41 7.77
N CYS A 197 13.72 -0.76 6.59
CA CYS A 197 12.62 -0.81 5.65
C CYS A 197 12.37 -2.26 5.27
N GLY A 198 11.27 -2.82 5.76
CA GLY A 198 10.77 -4.11 5.31
C GLY A 198 10.57 -4.15 3.80
N ALA A 199 10.04 -5.26 3.31
CA ALA A 199 9.77 -5.43 1.87
C ALA A 199 9.12 -4.17 1.27
N THR A 200 9.69 -3.68 0.16
CA THR A 200 9.07 -2.66 -0.67
C THR A 200 8.21 -3.31 -1.74
N VAL A 201 7.35 -2.53 -2.40
CA VAL A 201 6.57 -3.03 -3.54
C VAL A 201 7.51 -3.62 -4.60
N GLY A 202 7.29 -4.88 -4.99
CA GLY A 202 8.16 -5.61 -5.92
C GLY A 202 9.21 -6.50 -5.25
N THR A 203 9.30 -6.51 -3.92
CA THR A 203 10.20 -7.43 -3.20
C THR A 203 9.75 -8.87 -3.41
N PRO A 204 10.63 -9.80 -3.82
CA PRO A 204 10.25 -11.19 -4.01
C PRO A 204 9.71 -11.83 -2.74
N CYS A 205 8.63 -12.60 -2.85
CA CYS A 205 7.96 -13.22 -1.72
C CYS A 205 7.39 -14.60 -2.09
N THR A 206 7.20 -15.44 -1.07
CA THR A 206 6.56 -16.77 -1.19
C THR A 206 5.44 -16.97 -0.16
N GLY A 207 4.98 -15.88 0.45
CA GLY A 207 3.95 -15.81 1.47
C GLY A 207 4.00 -14.49 2.23
N ASP A 208 2.88 -14.09 2.86
CA ASP A 208 2.68 -12.76 3.46
C ASP A 208 3.72 -12.38 4.53
N ALA A 209 4.27 -13.39 5.22
CA ALA A 209 5.33 -13.18 6.21
C ALA A 209 6.60 -12.56 5.61
N ALA A 210 6.82 -12.70 4.30
CA ALA A 210 7.94 -12.06 3.59
C ALA A 210 7.69 -10.58 3.27
N CYS A 211 6.45 -10.10 3.44
CA CYS A 211 6.02 -8.73 3.14
C CYS A 211 5.73 -7.89 4.40
N THR A 212 6.24 -8.33 5.56
CA THR A 212 6.05 -7.62 6.83
C THR A 212 6.86 -6.32 6.87
N GLY A 213 6.23 -5.24 6.41
CA GLY A 213 6.71 -3.86 6.44
C GLY A 213 5.87 -3.00 5.50
N GLY A 214 5.34 -1.87 5.96
CA GLY A 214 4.58 -0.94 5.10
C GLY A 214 3.16 -1.36 4.70
N GLY A 215 2.54 -2.34 5.37
CA GLY A 215 1.16 -2.78 5.06
C GLY A 215 1.04 -3.52 3.73
N LEU A 216 2.11 -4.20 3.31
CA LEU A 216 2.15 -5.01 2.11
C LEU A 216 1.69 -6.46 2.39
N VAL A 217 1.20 -7.12 1.34
CA VAL A 217 0.86 -8.56 1.29
C VAL A 217 1.64 -9.21 0.14
N CYS A 218 1.86 -10.52 0.23
CA CYS A 218 2.56 -11.25 -0.81
C CYS A 218 1.59 -11.67 -1.90
N ASN A 219 1.84 -11.20 -3.12
CA ASN A 219 1.18 -11.77 -4.28
C ASN A 219 1.83 -13.12 -4.60
N GLU A 220 1.20 -14.23 -4.21
CA GLU A 220 1.75 -15.57 -4.42
C GLU A 220 1.83 -15.95 -5.92
N ASN A 221 1.05 -15.28 -6.78
CA ASN A 221 1.05 -15.50 -8.22
C ASN A 221 2.21 -14.78 -8.94
N TRP A 222 2.56 -13.56 -8.50
CA TRP A 222 3.68 -12.79 -9.03
C TRP A 222 4.97 -13.02 -8.26
N GLY A 223 4.87 -13.64 -7.08
CA GLY A 223 5.98 -13.86 -6.16
C GLY A 223 6.61 -12.56 -5.70
N ILE A 224 5.82 -11.49 -5.51
CA ILE A 224 6.29 -10.17 -5.05
C ILE A 224 5.34 -9.49 -4.05
N CYS A 225 5.86 -8.64 -3.17
CA CYS A 225 5.09 -7.86 -2.21
C CYS A 225 4.36 -6.69 -2.89
N VAL A 226 3.09 -6.49 -2.55
CA VAL A 226 2.21 -5.44 -3.10
C VAL A 226 1.40 -4.78 -1.98
N VAL A 227 0.83 -3.60 -2.22
CA VAL A 227 0.12 -2.85 -1.18
C VAL A 227 -1.28 -3.43 -0.95
N ALA A 228 -1.63 -3.71 0.31
CA ALA A 228 -2.94 -4.24 0.68
C ALA A 228 -4.08 -3.19 0.56
N SER A 229 -3.69 -1.91 0.61
CA SER A 229 -4.54 -0.75 0.39
C SER A 229 -3.99 0.09 -0.74
N CYS A 230 -4.85 0.85 -1.40
CA CYS A 230 -4.47 1.68 -2.54
C CYS A 230 -4.87 3.15 -2.33
N THR A 231 -5.05 3.59 -1.09
CA THR A 231 -5.43 4.98 -0.78
C THR A 231 -4.45 5.97 -1.43
N GLY A 232 -4.97 6.94 -2.17
CA GLY A 232 -4.17 7.92 -2.92
C GLY A 232 -3.60 7.42 -4.26
N GLN A 233 -3.78 6.14 -4.58
CA GLN A 233 -3.48 5.61 -5.92
C GLN A 233 -4.65 5.90 -6.87
N PRO A 234 -4.38 6.02 -8.19
CA PRO A 234 -5.45 6.09 -9.18
C PRO A 234 -6.36 4.86 -9.09
N ASN A 235 -7.65 5.07 -9.33
CA ASN A 235 -8.58 3.96 -9.54
C ASN A 235 -8.01 3.03 -10.63
N PHE A 236 -8.25 1.73 -10.46
CA PHE A 236 -7.84 0.64 -11.35
C PHE A 236 -6.36 0.24 -11.29
N LYS A 237 -5.55 0.84 -10.41
CA LYS A 237 -4.20 0.34 -10.11
C LYS A 237 -4.29 -1.05 -9.45
N PRO A 238 -3.45 -2.03 -9.84
CA PRO A 238 -3.40 -3.33 -9.16
C PRO A 238 -3.05 -3.20 -7.67
N CYS A 239 -3.72 -4.01 -6.86
CA CYS A 239 -3.51 -4.16 -5.40
C CYS A 239 -3.90 -5.60 -5.00
N GLU A 240 -3.92 -5.93 -3.70
CA GLU A 240 -4.31 -7.27 -3.24
C GLU A 240 -4.97 -7.27 -1.85
N THR A 241 -6.00 -8.10 -1.68
CA THR A 241 -6.74 -8.31 -0.45
C THR A 241 -6.90 -9.80 -0.20
N VAL A 242 -6.75 -10.23 1.05
CA VAL A 242 -6.96 -11.65 1.41
C VAL A 242 -8.46 -11.95 1.40
N THR A 243 -8.95 -12.58 0.33
CA THR A 243 -10.32 -13.10 0.24
C THR A 243 -10.35 -14.62 0.34
N THR A 244 -11.39 -15.20 0.94
CA THR A 244 -11.56 -16.66 0.97
C THR A 244 -12.02 -17.14 -0.41
N SER A 245 -11.11 -17.87 -1.09
CA SER A 245 -10.97 -18.03 -2.53
C SER A 245 -10.42 -16.78 -3.20
N ASP A 246 -9.10 -16.61 -3.05
CA ASP A 246 -8.33 -15.52 -3.60
C ASP A 246 -8.44 -15.48 -5.13
N ARG A 247 -8.72 -14.29 -5.66
CA ARG A 247 -8.77 -14.00 -7.09
C ARG A 247 -7.61 -13.05 -7.38
N SER A 248 -6.72 -13.48 -8.26
CA SER A 248 -5.44 -12.83 -8.58
C SER A 248 -5.52 -11.43 -9.23
N TYR A 249 -6.65 -10.72 -9.13
CA TYR A 249 -6.89 -9.44 -9.82
C TYR A 249 -7.66 -8.43 -8.96
N ASP A 250 -7.12 -8.03 -7.81
CA ASP A 250 -7.70 -6.93 -7.02
C ASP A 250 -7.24 -5.56 -7.54
N ILE A 251 -8.12 -4.56 -7.42
CA ILE A 251 -7.92 -3.24 -8.00
C ILE A 251 -8.32 -2.12 -7.05
N CYS A 252 -7.72 -0.96 -7.26
CA CYS A 252 -8.10 0.22 -6.50
C CYS A 252 -9.43 0.82 -6.96
N VAL A 253 -10.35 1.07 -6.03
CA VAL A 253 -11.55 1.87 -6.28
C VAL A 253 -11.75 2.82 -5.11
N ASP A 254 -11.65 4.11 -5.41
CA ASP A 254 -11.80 5.23 -4.48
C ASP A 254 -10.92 5.08 -3.22
N GLY A 255 -9.70 4.60 -3.43
CA GLY A 255 -8.69 4.41 -2.37
C GLY A 255 -8.86 3.14 -1.54
N SER A 256 -9.81 2.26 -1.89
CA SER A 256 -9.98 0.92 -1.30
C SER A 256 -9.59 -0.15 -2.30
N CYS A 257 -8.84 -1.16 -1.86
CA CYS A 257 -8.58 -2.33 -2.69
C CYS A 257 -9.83 -3.21 -2.69
N VAL A 258 -10.32 -3.57 -3.88
CA VAL A 258 -11.53 -4.38 -4.04
C VAL A 258 -11.28 -5.51 -5.03
N SER A 259 -11.71 -6.72 -4.67
CA SER A 259 -11.83 -7.83 -5.62
C SER A 259 -13.02 -7.58 -6.55
N PRO A 260 -12.84 -7.54 -7.89
CA PRO A 260 -13.95 -7.37 -8.80
C PRO A 260 -14.81 -8.64 -8.87
N GLY A 261 -15.96 -8.58 -8.21
CA GLY A 261 -16.98 -9.62 -8.14
C GLY A 261 -17.73 -9.54 -6.80
N CYS A 262 -18.99 -9.96 -6.72
CA CYS A 262 -19.77 -9.86 -5.47
C CYS A 262 -19.43 -10.93 -4.42
N GLY A 263 -18.23 -11.55 -4.48
CA GLY A 263 -17.77 -12.49 -3.46
C GLY A 263 -18.43 -13.88 -3.46
N ASP A 264 -19.23 -14.23 -4.48
CA ASP A 264 -19.80 -15.58 -4.63
C ASP A 264 -19.90 -16.07 -6.09
N ALA A 265 -20.36 -17.33 -6.24
CA ALA A 265 -20.49 -18.03 -7.51
C ALA A 265 -21.61 -17.51 -8.43
N THR A 266 -22.39 -16.51 -8.01
CA THR A 266 -23.53 -15.97 -8.77
C THR A 266 -23.18 -14.71 -9.57
N CYS A 267 -22.05 -14.07 -9.29
CA CYS A 267 -21.53 -12.95 -10.08
C CYS A 267 -20.52 -13.42 -11.15
N ASN A 268 -21.04 -13.88 -12.29
CA ASN A 268 -20.37 -13.72 -13.60
C ASN A 268 -20.63 -12.31 -14.15
N ALA A 269 -20.51 -11.27 -13.31
CA ALA A 269 -20.57 -9.90 -13.77
C ALA A 269 -19.14 -9.48 -14.14
N PRO A 270 -18.84 -9.19 -15.43
CA PRO A 270 -17.56 -8.60 -15.79
C PRO A 270 -17.44 -7.28 -15.01
N GLY A 271 -16.44 -7.20 -14.13
CA GLY A 271 -16.19 -6.02 -13.32
C GLY A 271 -15.91 -4.79 -14.20
N PRO A 272 -15.95 -3.57 -13.63
CA PRO A 272 -15.75 -2.31 -14.36
C PRO A 272 -14.33 -2.11 -14.91
N ASN A 273 -13.49 -3.14 -14.88
CA ASN A 273 -12.14 -3.18 -15.41
C ASN A 273 -11.96 -4.18 -16.56
N TRP A 274 -13.04 -4.57 -17.25
CA TRP A 274 -12.87 -4.97 -18.64
C TRP A 274 -12.74 -3.71 -19.47
N THR A 275 -11.51 -3.35 -19.83
CA THR A 275 -11.31 -2.61 -21.08
C THR A 275 -11.82 -3.53 -22.18
N LEU A 276 -13.04 -3.29 -22.66
CA LEU A 276 -13.53 -3.92 -23.88
C LEU A 276 -12.45 -3.71 -24.91
N ALA A 277 -11.81 -4.78 -25.37
CA ALA A 277 -10.74 -4.64 -26.33
C ALA A 277 -11.20 -3.85 -27.55
N ASP A 278 -10.32 -3.00 -28.09
CA ASP A 278 -10.69 -2.09 -29.17
C ASP A 278 -11.06 -2.95 -30.36
N THR A 279 -12.34 -3.02 -30.68
CA THR A 279 -12.82 -3.92 -31.72
C THR A 279 -12.37 -3.47 -33.11
N SER A 280 -11.66 -2.33 -33.20
CA SER A 280 -11.35 -1.62 -34.44
C SER A 280 -12.61 -1.20 -35.20
N GLN A 281 -13.79 -1.26 -34.57
CA GLN A 281 -15.04 -0.79 -35.16
C GLN A 281 -15.08 0.74 -35.09
N ARG A 282 -14.86 1.37 -36.25
CA ARG A 282 -14.83 2.85 -36.39
C ARG A 282 -16.11 3.42 -37.00
N SER A 283 -17.11 2.59 -37.26
CA SER A 283 -18.39 3.01 -37.84
C SER A 283 -19.56 2.43 -37.06
N CYS A 284 -20.65 3.17 -36.98
CA CYS A 284 -21.90 2.69 -36.39
C CYS A 284 -22.76 2.01 -37.45
N TYR A 285 -23.64 1.10 -37.03
CA TYR A 285 -24.50 0.31 -37.90
C TYR A 285 -25.94 0.32 -37.39
N ASN A 286 -26.90 0.22 -38.31
CA ASN A 286 -28.29 -0.15 -37.98
C ASN A 286 -28.56 -1.58 -38.47
N ALA A 287 -29.83 -2.00 -38.48
CA ALA A 287 -30.22 -3.34 -38.91
C ALA A 287 -29.90 -3.69 -40.39
N SER A 288 -29.52 -2.72 -41.23
CA SER A 288 -29.35 -2.92 -42.67
C SER A 288 -28.13 -2.25 -43.30
N ALA A 289 -27.48 -1.29 -42.65
CA ALA A 289 -26.35 -0.54 -43.21
C ALA A 289 -25.48 0.13 -42.14
N THR A 290 -24.29 0.58 -42.56
CA THR A 290 -23.48 1.55 -41.84
C THR A 290 -24.21 2.90 -41.77
N ILE A 291 -24.16 3.55 -40.61
CA ILE A 291 -24.81 4.84 -40.32
C ILE A 291 -23.82 5.82 -39.68
N ALA A 292 -24.17 7.10 -39.70
CA ALA A 292 -23.55 8.06 -38.79
C ALA A 292 -23.89 7.66 -37.35
N CYS A 293 -22.91 7.79 -36.45
CA CYS A 293 -23.06 7.41 -35.07
C CYS A 293 -24.16 8.23 -34.37
N PRO A 294 -25.24 7.59 -33.89
CA PRO A 294 -26.41 8.30 -33.43
C PRO A 294 -26.29 8.63 -31.93
N GLY A 295 -26.41 9.89 -31.53
CA GLY A 295 -26.35 10.32 -30.12
C GLY A 295 -24.94 10.33 -29.52
N THR A 296 -24.85 10.72 -28.25
CA THR A 296 -23.57 10.83 -27.50
C THR A 296 -23.55 9.83 -26.34
N PRO A 297 -22.58 8.89 -26.28
CA PRO A 297 -22.53 7.91 -25.20
C PRO A 297 -22.43 8.53 -23.81
N GLY A 298 -23.04 7.86 -22.81
CA GLY A 298 -23.06 8.33 -21.42
C GLY A 298 -24.03 9.49 -21.15
N THR A 299 -24.78 9.95 -22.15
CA THR A 299 -25.83 10.95 -21.99
C THR A 299 -27.22 10.33 -22.04
N THR A 300 -28.22 11.00 -21.46
CA THR A 300 -29.64 10.58 -21.51
C THR A 300 -30.20 10.52 -22.93
N ASP A 301 -29.59 11.25 -23.88
CA ASP A 301 -29.92 11.20 -25.31
C ASP A 301 -29.65 9.81 -25.89
N CYS A 302 -28.56 9.16 -25.47
CA CYS A 302 -28.20 7.83 -25.95
C CYS A 302 -29.17 6.74 -25.47
N GLU A 303 -29.73 6.89 -24.28
CA GLU A 303 -30.67 5.92 -23.70
C GLU A 303 -31.98 5.79 -24.50
N THR A 304 -32.33 6.82 -25.27
CA THR A 304 -33.58 6.87 -26.06
C THR A 304 -33.34 6.88 -27.57
N THR A 305 -32.10 7.05 -28.00
CA THR A 305 -31.72 7.06 -29.42
C THR A 305 -31.47 5.63 -29.92
N ALA A 306 -32.27 5.20 -30.90
CA ALA A 306 -32.10 3.89 -31.51
C ALA A 306 -30.68 3.70 -32.07
N PHE A 307 -30.09 2.53 -31.80
CA PHE A 307 -28.74 2.18 -32.22
C PHE A 307 -27.61 3.04 -31.60
N CYS A 308 -27.90 3.84 -30.55
CA CYS A 308 -26.86 4.48 -29.76
C CYS A 308 -26.22 3.48 -28.78
N GLY A 309 -24.94 3.69 -28.43
CA GLY A 309 -24.16 2.82 -27.55
C GLY A 309 -23.28 1.81 -28.30
N GLN A 310 -22.97 2.05 -29.57
CA GLN A 310 -22.05 1.22 -30.34
C GLN A 310 -20.58 1.59 -30.08
N ASP A 311 -19.66 0.64 -30.26
CA ASP A 311 -18.22 0.82 -29.97
C ASP A 311 -17.61 2.05 -30.70
N ALA A 312 -18.01 2.24 -31.96
CA ALA A 312 -17.60 3.40 -32.77
C ALA A 312 -17.99 4.78 -32.17
N GLN A 313 -18.88 4.83 -31.19
CA GLN A 313 -19.28 6.06 -30.50
C GLN A 313 -18.43 6.37 -29.28
N TYR A 314 -17.86 5.34 -28.64
CA TYR A 314 -17.06 5.50 -27.42
C TYR A 314 -15.62 5.91 -27.73
N GLY A 315 -15.20 5.84 -28.99
CA GLY A 315 -14.03 6.53 -29.55
C GLY A 315 -12.83 6.52 -28.61
N TRP A 316 -12.26 5.35 -28.35
CA TRP A 316 -11.57 5.15 -27.07
C TRP A 316 -10.07 4.93 -27.16
N ASP A 317 -9.46 5.43 -28.23
CA ASP A 317 -8.07 5.87 -28.15
C ASP A 317 -7.92 7.22 -28.85
N VAL A 318 -8.03 8.29 -28.07
CA VAL A 318 -7.73 9.67 -28.52
C VAL A 318 -6.23 9.98 -28.45
N ALA A 319 -5.42 9.07 -27.89
CA ALA A 319 -3.97 9.20 -27.77
C ALA A 319 -3.24 8.47 -28.91
N HIS A 320 -3.76 7.33 -29.37
CA HIS A 320 -3.21 6.51 -30.44
C HIS A 320 -4.27 6.22 -31.52
N THR A 321 -3.93 6.54 -32.75
CA THR A 321 -4.71 6.17 -33.93
C THR A 321 -4.72 4.65 -34.12
N ALA A 322 -5.63 4.12 -34.96
CA ALA A 322 -5.65 2.67 -35.29
C ALA A 322 -4.33 2.14 -35.88
N ALA A 323 -3.47 3.04 -36.39
CA ALA A 323 -2.13 2.70 -36.87
C ALA A 323 -1.08 2.57 -35.74
N GLU A 324 -1.40 3.05 -34.54
CA GLU A 324 -0.50 3.13 -33.39
C GLU A 324 -0.83 2.10 -32.29
N ARG A 325 -1.95 1.37 -32.39
CA ARG A 325 -2.30 0.32 -31.41
C ARG A 325 -1.24 -0.77 -31.32
N PHE A 326 -0.74 -1.26 -32.45
CA PHE A 326 0.20 -2.38 -32.47
C PHE A 326 1.58 -1.91 -32.90
N THR A 327 2.62 -2.47 -32.29
CA THR A 327 4.01 -2.29 -32.69
C THR A 327 4.64 -3.65 -32.93
N ARG A 328 5.04 -3.92 -34.17
CA ARG A 328 5.73 -5.17 -34.53
C ARG A 328 7.23 -4.97 -34.56
N THR A 329 7.96 -5.79 -33.81
CA THR A 329 9.43 -5.80 -33.75
C THR A 329 9.97 -7.20 -34.02
N VAL A 330 11.29 -7.32 -34.22
CA VAL A 330 12.00 -8.60 -34.39
C VAL A 330 13.22 -8.61 -33.46
N PRO A 331 13.02 -8.83 -32.14
CA PRO A 331 14.12 -8.78 -31.18
C PRO A 331 15.16 -9.89 -31.41
N VAL A 332 14.69 -11.06 -31.87
CA VAL A 332 15.51 -12.19 -32.30
C VAL A 332 15.17 -12.50 -33.76
N ALA A 333 16.18 -12.79 -34.58
CA ALA A 333 16.00 -13.11 -36.00
C ALA A 333 14.93 -14.18 -36.20
N ASP A 334 14.07 -13.96 -37.19
CA ASP A 334 12.94 -14.84 -37.55
C ASP A 334 11.81 -14.96 -36.50
N GLN A 335 11.89 -14.22 -35.38
CA GLN A 335 10.99 -14.33 -34.23
C GLN A 335 10.31 -12.99 -33.88
N PRO A 336 9.34 -12.53 -34.69
CA PRO A 336 8.66 -11.26 -34.50
C PRO A 336 7.75 -11.24 -33.28
N VAL A 337 7.72 -10.13 -32.56
CA VAL A 337 6.82 -9.86 -31.42
C VAL A 337 5.94 -8.67 -31.76
N VAL A 338 4.66 -8.74 -31.43
CA VAL A 338 3.70 -7.64 -31.62
C VAL A 338 3.25 -7.15 -30.26
N HIS A 339 3.69 -5.95 -29.88
CA HIS A 339 3.26 -5.26 -28.69
C HIS A 339 1.93 -4.55 -28.95
N ASP A 340 0.91 -4.80 -28.13
CA ASP A 340 -0.34 -4.05 -28.11
C ASP A 340 -0.21 -2.88 -27.13
N ASN A 341 0.00 -1.67 -27.66
CA ASN A 341 0.20 -0.43 -26.90
C ASN A 341 -1.03 -0.04 -26.05
N VAL A 342 -2.20 -0.64 -26.30
CA VAL A 342 -3.43 -0.38 -25.54
C VAL A 342 -3.56 -1.33 -24.36
N THR A 343 -3.33 -2.63 -24.58
CA THR A 343 -3.51 -3.66 -23.55
C THR A 343 -2.23 -3.96 -22.76
N GLY A 344 -1.06 -3.54 -23.28
CA GLY A 344 0.25 -3.89 -22.75
C GLY A 344 0.67 -5.34 -23.03
N LEU A 345 -0.17 -6.13 -23.70
CA LEU A 345 0.09 -7.52 -24.04
C LEU A 345 1.10 -7.61 -25.19
N ASP A 346 2.01 -8.56 -25.12
CA ASP A 346 2.90 -8.94 -26.21
C ASP A 346 2.41 -10.23 -26.86
N TRP A 347 2.28 -10.23 -28.18
CA TRP A 347 1.79 -11.36 -28.95
C TRP A 347 2.91 -11.98 -29.78
N GLN A 348 2.87 -13.32 -29.91
CA GLN A 348 3.67 -14.02 -30.90
C GLN A 348 3.31 -13.45 -32.27
N GLY A 349 4.27 -12.87 -32.99
CA GLY A 349 3.98 -12.11 -34.20
C GLY A 349 3.53 -12.98 -35.37
N CYS A 350 4.01 -14.22 -35.46
CA CYS A 350 3.55 -15.22 -36.42
C CYS A 350 2.72 -16.30 -35.72
N PRO A 351 1.71 -16.90 -36.39
CA PRO A 351 1.02 -18.07 -35.84
C PRO A 351 2.02 -19.17 -35.49
N TYR A 352 1.71 -19.96 -34.46
CA TYR A 352 2.57 -21.04 -34.01
C TYR A 352 2.96 -21.99 -35.16
N GLY A 353 4.24 -22.33 -35.25
CA GLY A 353 4.81 -23.13 -36.35
C GLY A 353 5.26 -22.33 -37.58
N MET A 354 5.07 -21.02 -37.59
CA MET A 354 5.62 -20.10 -38.60
C MET A 354 6.73 -19.22 -38.01
N THR A 355 7.57 -18.66 -38.87
CA THR A 355 8.61 -17.68 -38.55
C THR A 355 8.50 -16.48 -39.48
N GLY A 356 9.16 -15.36 -39.17
CA GLY A 356 9.01 -14.18 -40.01
C GLY A 356 9.84 -12.98 -39.65
N ASP A 357 9.56 -11.86 -40.31
CA ASP A 357 10.26 -10.60 -40.13
C ASP A 357 9.32 -9.49 -39.65
N ALA A 358 9.79 -8.23 -39.73
CA ALA A 358 9.05 -7.05 -39.32
C ALA A 358 7.77 -6.79 -40.13
N SER A 359 7.55 -7.50 -41.23
CA SER A 359 6.46 -7.27 -42.18
C SER A 359 5.73 -8.54 -42.63
N SER A 360 6.33 -9.72 -42.45
CA SER A 360 5.82 -10.95 -43.04
C SER A 360 5.98 -12.15 -42.12
N CYS A 361 5.19 -13.19 -42.40
CA CYS A 361 5.33 -14.52 -41.82
C CYS A 361 5.43 -15.54 -42.95
N SER A 362 6.25 -16.56 -42.74
CA SER A 362 6.57 -17.63 -43.69
C SER A 362 6.50 -19.00 -43.02
N GLY A 363 6.33 -20.06 -43.81
CA GLY A 363 6.12 -21.41 -43.30
C GLY A 363 4.64 -21.81 -43.26
N THR A 364 4.29 -22.78 -42.41
CA THR A 364 2.93 -23.31 -42.31
C THR A 364 2.45 -23.24 -40.86
N ALA A 365 1.33 -22.54 -40.64
CA ALA A 365 0.69 -22.47 -39.34
C ALA A 365 0.28 -23.86 -38.87
N SER A 366 0.82 -24.24 -37.72
CA SER A 366 0.53 -25.53 -37.09
C SER A 366 -0.87 -25.54 -36.49
N ARG A 367 -1.45 -26.74 -36.42
CA ARG A 367 -2.67 -27.01 -35.65
C ARG A 367 -2.32 -27.91 -34.46
N ARG A 368 -2.99 -27.70 -33.32
CA ARG A 368 -2.74 -28.43 -32.07
C ARG A 368 -4.04 -28.80 -31.38
N ALA A 369 -4.06 -29.96 -30.74
CA ALA A 369 -5.08 -30.28 -29.74
C ALA A 369 -4.97 -29.29 -28.58
N TRP A 370 -6.07 -29.05 -27.87
CA TRP A 370 -6.11 -27.97 -26.87
C TRP A 370 -5.06 -28.13 -25.75
N SER A 371 -4.88 -29.35 -25.24
CA SER A 371 -3.84 -29.64 -24.23
C SER A 371 -2.42 -29.43 -24.76
N SER A 372 -2.17 -29.78 -26.02
CA SER A 372 -0.88 -29.52 -26.67
C SER A 372 -0.66 -28.02 -26.90
N ALA A 373 -1.71 -27.26 -27.25
CA ALA A 373 -1.61 -25.81 -27.44
C ALA A 373 -1.19 -25.09 -26.16
N LEU A 374 -1.76 -25.49 -25.01
CA LEU A 374 -1.36 -24.99 -23.69
C LEU A 374 0.13 -25.24 -23.43
N ALA A 375 0.56 -26.51 -23.55
CA ALA A 375 1.95 -26.90 -23.30
C ALA A 375 2.94 -26.27 -24.31
N ASP A 376 2.54 -26.15 -25.57
CA ASP A 376 3.37 -25.57 -26.63
C ASP A 376 3.62 -24.08 -26.41
N CYS A 377 2.64 -23.33 -25.89
CA CYS A 377 2.85 -21.93 -25.53
C CYS A 377 3.66 -21.79 -24.24
N ASP A 378 3.36 -22.59 -23.21
CA ASP A 378 4.06 -22.58 -21.91
C ASP A 378 5.57 -22.89 -22.03
N SER A 379 5.93 -23.74 -22.99
CA SER A 379 7.33 -24.09 -23.29
C SER A 379 7.98 -23.26 -24.40
N LEU A 380 7.26 -22.27 -24.95
CA LEU A 380 7.75 -21.48 -26.07
C LEU A 380 8.88 -20.55 -25.63
N SER A 381 10.01 -20.60 -26.35
CA SER A 381 11.01 -19.54 -26.32
C SER A 381 10.99 -18.80 -27.65
N TRP A 382 10.63 -17.51 -27.61
CA TRP A 382 10.40 -16.69 -28.79
C TRP A 382 10.70 -15.22 -28.53
N GLY A 383 11.40 -14.57 -29.46
CA GLY A 383 11.73 -13.15 -29.38
C GLY A 383 12.67 -12.81 -28.22
N GLY A 384 13.39 -13.80 -27.68
CA GLY A 384 14.22 -13.65 -26.47
C GLY A 384 13.45 -13.83 -25.15
N PHE A 385 12.17 -14.18 -25.22
CA PHE A 385 11.29 -14.38 -24.06
C PHE A 385 10.89 -15.85 -23.91
N SER A 386 10.56 -16.26 -22.68
CA SER A 386 10.22 -17.66 -22.32
C SER A 386 9.01 -17.77 -21.38
N ASP A 387 8.29 -16.68 -21.19
CA ASP A 387 7.12 -16.50 -20.31
C ASP A 387 5.83 -16.42 -21.15
N TRP A 388 5.75 -17.21 -22.21
CA TRP A 388 4.62 -17.24 -23.12
C TRP A 388 3.53 -18.16 -22.57
N ARG A 389 2.27 -17.82 -22.84
CA ARG A 389 1.11 -18.66 -22.55
C ARG A 389 0.08 -18.61 -23.67
N LEU A 390 -0.87 -19.54 -23.61
CA LEU A 390 -2.04 -19.48 -24.47
C LEU A 390 -2.97 -18.37 -23.95
N PRO A 391 -3.45 -17.46 -24.82
CA PRO A 391 -4.34 -16.36 -24.41
C PRO A 391 -5.66 -16.90 -23.90
N ASP A 392 -6.28 -16.20 -22.95
CA ASP A 392 -7.67 -16.48 -22.58
C ASP A 392 -8.65 -16.05 -23.69
N GLU A 393 -9.93 -16.39 -23.53
CA GLU A 393 -10.95 -16.09 -24.54
C GLU A 393 -11.12 -14.60 -24.84
N PHE A 394 -10.96 -13.74 -23.84
CA PHE A 394 -11.15 -12.30 -23.96
C PHE A 394 -9.92 -11.64 -24.54
N GLU A 395 -8.73 -12.08 -24.15
CA GLU A 395 -7.48 -11.65 -24.75
C GLU A 395 -7.43 -12.02 -26.23
N LEU A 396 -7.79 -13.26 -26.58
CA LEU A 396 -7.79 -13.67 -27.98
C LEU A 396 -8.86 -12.93 -28.79
N GLN A 397 -10.02 -12.67 -28.19
CA GLN A 397 -11.04 -11.81 -28.79
C GLN A 397 -10.52 -10.38 -28.99
N SER A 398 -9.57 -9.92 -28.16
CA SER A 398 -9.09 -8.54 -28.18
C SER A 398 -8.39 -8.10 -29.46
N ILE A 399 -7.86 -9.07 -30.21
CA ILE A 399 -7.16 -8.87 -31.47
C ILE A 399 -8.04 -9.14 -32.69
N VAL A 400 -9.34 -9.42 -32.50
CA VAL A 400 -10.31 -9.50 -33.60
C VAL A 400 -10.62 -8.09 -34.11
N ASP A 401 -10.48 -7.91 -35.43
CA ASP A 401 -10.83 -6.67 -36.12
C ASP A 401 -12.26 -6.76 -36.66
N TYR A 402 -13.20 -6.17 -35.91
CA TYR A 402 -14.63 -6.12 -36.23
C TYR A 402 -14.98 -5.03 -37.25
N GLY A 403 -14.05 -4.11 -37.55
CA GLY A 403 -14.19 -3.15 -38.64
C GLY A 403 -13.89 -3.76 -40.02
N ARG A 404 -13.29 -4.94 -40.07
CA ARG A 404 -12.86 -5.58 -41.31
C ARG A 404 -13.95 -6.40 -41.97
N SER A 405 -14.26 -6.07 -43.23
CA SER A 405 -15.26 -6.77 -44.05
C SER A 405 -14.72 -7.97 -44.83
N SER A 406 -13.43 -8.29 -44.71
CA SER A 406 -12.77 -9.39 -45.40
C SER A 406 -11.92 -10.22 -44.45
N ALA A 407 -11.97 -11.54 -44.61
CA ALA A 407 -11.22 -12.44 -43.75
C ALA A 407 -9.72 -12.45 -44.12
N PRO A 408 -8.81 -12.69 -43.15
CA PRO A 408 -9.10 -12.91 -41.73
C PRO A 408 -9.47 -11.61 -40.99
N SER A 409 -10.39 -11.68 -40.03
CA SER A 409 -10.87 -10.58 -39.18
C SER A 409 -9.84 -10.20 -38.11
N ILE A 410 -8.65 -9.78 -38.53
CA ILE A 410 -7.54 -9.32 -37.71
C ILE A 410 -6.73 -8.27 -38.48
N ASN A 411 -5.95 -7.44 -37.79
CA ASN A 411 -5.04 -6.51 -38.44
C ASN A 411 -3.88 -7.26 -39.14
N THR A 412 -4.03 -7.50 -40.44
CA THR A 412 -3.07 -8.27 -41.25
C THR A 412 -1.72 -7.59 -41.46
N THR A 413 -1.60 -6.29 -41.14
CA THR A 413 -0.32 -5.58 -41.20
C THR A 413 0.58 -6.00 -40.05
N PHE A 414 0.03 -6.10 -38.84
CA PHE A 414 0.78 -6.50 -37.64
C PHE A 414 0.77 -8.01 -37.39
N PHE A 415 -0.28 -8.71 -37.85
CA PHE A 415 -0.44 -10.16 -37.77
C PHE A 415 -0.48 -10.82 -39.17
N PRO A 416 0.56 -10.67 -40.00
CA PRO A 416 0.60 -11.27 -41.33
C PRO A 416 0.58 -12.80 -41.26
N GLY A 417 0.07 -13.43 -42.32
CA GLY A 417 0.01 -14.90 -42.42
C GLY A 417 -0.97 -15.60 -41.48
N THR A 418 -1.82 -14.86 -40.76
CA THR A 418 -2.88 -15.44 -39.92
C THR A 418 -3.87 -16.23 -40.78
N PRO A 419 -4.05 -17.56 -40.57
CA PRO A 419 -5.09 -18.32 -41.24
C PRO A 419 -6.49 -17.78 -40.93
N SER A 420 -7.33 -17.76 -41.95
CA SER A 420 -8.76 -17.46 -41.82
C SER A 420 -9.50 -18.68 -41.26
N ASP A 421 -9.30 -18.96 -39.97
CA ASP A 421 -9.79 -20.17 -39.31
C ASP A 421 -9.86 -20.00 -37.78
N TYR A 422 -10.17 -21.07 -37.05
CA TYR A 422 -10.25 -21.11 -35.58
C TYR A 422 -8.89 -21.08 -34.89
N PHE A 423 -8.80 -20.33 -33.79
CA PHE A 423 -7.65 -20.25 -32.89
C PHE A 423 -8.06 -20.57 -31.45
N TRP A 424 -7.27 -21.39 -30.77
CA TRP A 424 -7.52 -21.76 -29.38
C TRP A 424 -7.30 -20.62 -28.40
N SER A 425 -8.18 -20.53 -27.41
CA SER A 425 -7.91 -19.87 -26.13
C SER A 425 -7.63 -20.90 -25.02
N SER A 426 -7.11 -20.43 -23.88
CA SER A 426 -6.93 -21.21 -22.64
C SER A 426 -8.23 -21.39 -21.85
N SER A 427 -9.31 -20.69 -22.20
CA SER A 427 -10.57 -20.76 -21.46
C SER A 427 -11.36 -22.02 -21.80
N SER A 428 -11.64 -22.84 -20.78
CA SER A 428 -12.56 -23.97 -20.89
C SER A 428 -14.02 -23.48 -20.94
N SER A 429 -14.88 -24.14 -21.71
CA SER A 429 -16.31 -23.80 -21.70
C SER A 429 -16.97 -24.29 -20.40
N ALA A 430 -17.54 -23.37 -19.63
CA ALA A 430 -18.20 -23.69 -18.36
C ALA A 430 -19.42 -24.60 -18.55
N GLY A 431 -20.20 -24.38 -19.60
CA GLY A 431 -21.39 -25.18 -19.91
C GLY A 431 -21.07 -26.58 -20.44
N THR A 432 -19.86 -26.81 -20.96
CA THR A 432 -19.42 -28.12 -21.46
C THR A 432 -17.91 -28.28 -21.36
N VAL A 433 -17.43 -28.88 -20.26
CA VAL A 433 -16.00 -28.97 -19.92
C VAL A 433 -15.11 -29.72 -20.92
N SER A 434 -15.70 -30.52 -21.81
CA SER A 434 -14.99 -31.17 -22.94
C SER A 434 -14.68 -30.20 -24.10
N TYR A 435 -15.16 -28.97 -24.02
CA TYR A 435 -14.96 -27.90 -25.00
C TYR A 435 -14.11 -26.77 -24.41
N ALA A 436 -13.44 -26.04 -25.28
CA ALA A 436 -12.75 -24.80 -24.96
C ALA A 436 -13.18 -23.70 -25.93
N TRP A 437 -13.08 -22.45 -25.48
CA TRP A 437 -13.39 -21.27 -26.28
C TRP A 437 -12.30 -21.03 -27.34
N CYS A 438 -12.70 -20.44 -28.46
CA CYS A 438 -11.84 -20.16 -29.60
C CYS A 438 -12.32 -18.91 -30.35
N ALA A 439 -11.39 -18.16 -30.92
CA ALA A 439 -11.70 -17.07 -31.84
C ALA A 439 -11.73 -17.59 -33.28
N VAL A 440 -12.68 -17.13 -34.07
CA VAL A 440 -12.91 -17.55 -35.46
C VAL A 440 -12.57 -16.39 -36.39
N PHE A 441 -11.31 -16.32 -36.83
CA PHE A 441 -10.85 -15.22 -37.69
C PHE A 441 -11.44 -15.27 -39.11
N SER A 442 -12.15 -16.33 -39.50
CA SER A 442 -12.92 -16.33 -40.76
C SER A 442 -14.19 -15.49 -40.72
N ALA A 443 -14.70 -15.17 -39.53
CA ALA A 443 -15.98 -14.48 -39.34
C ALA A 443 -15.95 -13.38 -38.27
N GLY A 444 -14.87 -13.24 -37.50
CA GLY A 444 -14.77 -12.25 -36.42
C GLY A 444 -15.68 -12.56 -35.24
N VAL A 445 -15.86 -13.85 -34.91
CA VAL A 445 -16.73 -14.30 -33.81
C VAL A 445 -15.97 -15.16 -32.82
N VAL A 446 -16.48 -15.25 -31.59
CA VAL A 446 -16.03 -16.24 -30.59
C VAL A 446 -16.97 -17.45 -30.63
N ASN A 447 -16.41 -18.64 -30.52
CA ASN A 447 -17.15 -19.90 -30.51
C ASN A 447 -16.45 -20.91 -29.57
N SER A 448 -16.95 -22.13 -29.46
CA SER A 448 -16.30 -23.22 -28.73
C SER A 448 -16.09 -24.44 -29.62
N SER A 449 -15.06 -25.23 -29.29
CA SER A 449 -14.73 -26.47 -30.01
C SER A 449 -14.27 -27.54 -29.04
N GLY A 450 -14.49 -28.82 -29.40
CA GLY A 450 -14.07 -29.95 -28.58
C GLY A 450 -12.55 -29.99 -28.42
N LYS A 451 -12.06 -30.16 -27.18
CA LYS A 451 -10.63 -30.09 -26.84
C LYS A 451 -9.73 -31.09 -27.59
N THR A 452 -10.31 -32.13 -28.17
CA THR A 452 -9.62 -33.14 -29.01
C THR A 452 -9.41 -32.69 -30.45
N ASN A 453 -10.10 -31.65 -30.91
CA ASN A 453 -9.91 -31.09 -32.26
C ASN A 453 -8.58 -30.35 -32.35
N THR A 454 -8.04 -30.22 -33.56
CA THR A 454 -6.80 -29.48 -33.80
C THR A 454 -7.07 -28.12 -34.43
N LEU A 455 -6.81 -27.02 -33.71
CA LEU A 455 -6.98 -25.64 -34.18
C LEU A 455 -5.65 -24.89 -34.17
N HIS A 456 -5.62 -23.68 -34.73
CA HIS A 456 -4.41 -22.85 -34.75
C HIS A 456 -4.12 -22.24 -33.37
N VAL A 457 -2.87 -21.79 -33.19
CA VAL A 457 -2.36 -21.28 -31.92
C VAL A 457 -1.60 -19.98 -32.18
N ARG A 458 -1.75 -19.03 -31.26
CA ARG A 458 -0.92 -17.83 -31.15
C ARG A 458 -0.75 -17.57 -29.65
N CYS A 459 0.50 -17.49 -29.21
CA CYS A 459 0.80 -17.28 -27.80
C CYS A 459 0.85 -15.78 -27.46
N VAL A 460 0.65 -15.46 -26.19
CA VAL A 460 0.69 -14.11 -25.62
C VAL A 460 1.59 -14.11 -24.37
N ARG A 461 2.11 -12.95 -23.96
CA ARG A 461 2.84 -12.73 -22.70
C ARG A 461 2.53 -11.34 -22.14
N HIS A 462 2.64 -11.16 -20.82
CA HIS A 462 2.13 -10.03 -20.02
C HIS A 462 0.60 -9.83 -20.13
N GLY A 463 -0.05 -9.35 -19.05
CA GLY A 463 -1.49 -9.50 -18.74
C GLY A 463 -1.78 -10.85 -18.04
N PRO A 464 -2.73 -10.96 -17.09
CA PRO A 464 -2.78 -12.01 -16.04
C PRO A 464 -2.64 -13.46 -16.52
#